data_AF-A0A7C7YBR6-F1
#
_entry.id   AF-A0A7C7YBR6-F1
#
_cell.length_a   1.000
_cell.length_b   1.000
_cell.length_c   1.000
_cell.angle_alpha   90.00
_cell.angle_beta   90.00
_cell.angle_gamma   90.00
#
_symmetry.space_group_name_H-M   'P 1'
#
loop_
_entity.id
_entity.type
_entity.pdbx_description
1 polymer ?
#
loop_
_entity_poly.entity_id
_entity_poly.type
_entity_poly.pdbx_seq_one_letter_code
_entity_poly.pdbx_strand_id
1 'polypeptide(L)'
;MKMKTGTKLGLLALVVAVGCALVWFRQAELVNIPENRTAFVLVFLTAVALGIAAFVKGAGWAGRIAAVVAIFIGLLLPFTVSISEQKMASNIIQVGDTLPSFSAPDDLGELFDSERLRGNPVLIKFFRAHW
;
A
#
# COMPACT_ATOMS: atom_id res chain seq x y z
N MET A 1 -20.01 27.63 -22.32
CA MET A 1 -20.97 26.75 -21.62
C MET A 1 -20.54 26.60 -20.15
N LYS A 2 -21.38 26.94 -19.17
CA LYS A 2 -21.02 26.90 -17.74
C LYS A 2 -21.04 25.45 -17.25
N MET A 3 -19.92 24.94 -16.73
CA MET A 3 -19.85 23.56 -16.22
C MET A 3 -20.79 23.36 -15.04
N LYS A 4 -21.54 22.25 -15.05
CA LYS A 4 -22.40 21.83 -13.93
C LYS A 4 -21.57 21.64 -12.66
N THR A 5 -22.13 22.01 -11.51
CA THR A 5 -21.46 21.87 -10.21
C THR A 5 -21.05 20.43 -9.94
N GLY A 6 -21.91 19.44 -10.23
CA GLY A 6 -21.56 18.02 -10.12
C GLY A 6 -20.35 17.63 -10.99
N THR A 7 -20.20 18.22 -12.19
CA THR A 7 -19.03 17.94 -13.04
C THR A 7 -17.74 18.46 -12.43
N LYS A 8 -17.76 19.62 -11.77
CA LYS A 8 -16.59 20.15 -11.06
C LYS A 8 -16.20 19.23 -9.90
N LEU A 9 -17.19 18.73 -9.15
CA LEU A 9 -16.96 17.79 -8.04
C LEU A 9 -16.37 16.47 -8.53
N GLY A 10 -16.89 15.91 -9.63
CA GLY A 10 -16.37 14.65 -10.17
C GLY A 10 -14.93 14.77 -10.67
N LEU A 11 -14.58 15.88 -11.33
CA LEU A 11 -13.21 16.16 -11.74
C LEU A 11 -12.29 16.40 -10.54
N LEU A 12 -12.76 17.15 -9.53
CA LEU A 12 -12.00 17.37 -8.30
C LEU A 12 -11.74 16.06 -7.56
N ALA A 13 -12.76 15.20 -7.44
CA ALA A 13 -12.63 13.86 -6.86
C ALA A 13 -11.53 13.06 -7.55
N LEU A 14 -11.51 13.09 -8.90
CA LEU A 14 -10.49 12.40 -9.68
C LEU A 14 -9.09 12.95 -9.43
N VAL A 15 -8.93 14.28 -9.41
CA VAL A 15 -7.64 14.92 -9.13
C VAL A 15 -7.13 14.54 -7.73
N VAL A 16 -8.01 14.54 -6.73
CA VAL A 16 -7.66 14.15 -5.35
C VAL A 16 -7.27 12.66 -5.30
N ALA A 17 -8.06 11.77 -5.90
CA ALA A 17 -7.79 10.33 -5.89
C ALA A 17 -6.47 10.00 -6.60
N VAL A 18 -6.26 10.52 -7.82
CA VAL A 18 -5.06 10.28 -8.61
C VAL A 18 -3.84 10.93 -7.96
N GLY A 19 -3.95 12.17 -7.49
CA GLY A 19 -2.85 12.86 -6.81
C GLY A 19 -2.41 12.10 -5.56
N CYS A 20 -3.37 11.63 -4.75
CA CYS A 20 -3.08 10.81 -3.57
C CYS A 20 -2.43 9.47 -3.96
N ALA A 21 -2.93 8.79 -5.01
CA ALA A 21 -2.35 7.54 -5.50
C ALA A 21 -0.92 7.72 -6.01
N LEU A 22 -0.63 8.79 -6.75
CA LEU A 22 0.72 9.10 -7.23
C LEU A 22 1.69 9.31 -6.06
N VAL A 23 1.27 10.07 -5.04
CA VAL A 23 2.08 10.25 -3.82
C VAL A 23 2.28 8.92 -3.10
N TRP A 24 1.23 8.11 -2.96
CA TRP A 24 1.30 6.78 -2.35
C TRP A 24 2.32 5.87 -3.05
N PHE A 25 2.22 5.73 -4.38
CA PHE A 25 3.13 4.88 -5.14
C PHE A 25 4.56 5.41 -5.16
N ARG A 26 4.76 6.74 -5.20
CA ARG A 26 6.09 7.34 -5.04
C ARG A 26 6.70 7.00 -3.67
N GLN A 27 5.92 7.06 -2.59
CA GLN A 27 6.39 6.68 -1.26
C GLN A 27 6.69 5.17 -1.19
N ALA A 28 5.93 4.34 -1.91
CA ALA A 28 6.18 2.91 -2.00
C ALA A 28 7.50 2.59 -2.72
N GLU A 29 7.78 3.27 -3.83
CA GLU A 29 9.06 3.15 -4.56
C GLU A 29 10.25 3.59 -3.71
N LEU A 30 10.07 4.63 -2.88
CA LEU A 30 11.09 5.11 -1.95
C LEU A 30 11.19 4.28 -0.66
N VAL A 31 10.39 3.21 -0.52
CA VAL A 31 10.31 2.36 0.69
C VAL A 31 10.05 3.21 1.95
N ASN A 32 9.24 4.27 1.80
CA ASN A 32 8.99 5.28 2.82
C ASN A 32 7.47 5.50 3.03
N ILE A 33 6.69 4.41 2.97
CA ILE A 33 5.28 4.46 3.37
C ILE A 33 5.25 4.65 4.89
N PRO A 34 4.55 5.67 5.42
CA PRO A 34 4.49 5.90 6.85
C PRO A 34 3.83 4.72 7.57
N GLU A 35 4.26 4.44 8.80
CA GLU A 35 3.63 3.44 9.67
C GLU A 35 2.15 3.76 9.89
N ASN A 36 1.87 5.04 10.21
CA ASN A 36 0.50 5.55 10.28
C ASN A 36 0.02 6.00 8.89
N ARG A 37 -0.87 5.20 8.30
CA ARG A 37 -1.43 5.43 6.95
C ARG A 37 -2.76 6.18 6.96
N THR A 38 -3.24 6.60 8.13
CA THR A 38 -4.58 7.20 8.30
C THR A 38 -4.78 8.43 7.42
N ALA A 39 -3.75 9.27 7.24
CA ALA A 39 -3.84 10.45 6.37
C ALA A 39 -4.17 10.09 4.92
N PHE A 40 -3.50 9.08 4.35
CA PHE A 40 -3.81 8.60 3.00
C PHE A 40 -5.22 8.05 2.90
N VAL A 41 -5.65 7.25 3.87
CA VAL A 41 -7.01 6.68 3.92
C VAL A 41 -8.06 7.80 3.95
N LEU A 42 -7.87 8.82 4.78
CA LEU A 42 -8.79 9.95 4.87
C LEU A 42 -8.89 10.74 3.55
N VAL A 43 -7.77 10.97 2.87
CA VAL A 43 -7.77 11.64 1.56
C VAL A 43 -8.49 10.81 0.50
N PHE A 44 -8.27 9.49 0.45
CA PHE A 44 -8.98 8.60 -0.46
C PHE A 44 -10.49 8.58 -0.19
N LEU A 45 -10.92 8.47 1.07
CA LEU A 45 -12.33 8.53 1.45
C LEU A 45 -12.96 9.89 1.14
N THR A 46 -12.19 10.98 1.23
CA THR A 46 -12.64 12.30 0.80
C THR A 46 -12.90 12.35 -0.70
N ALA A 47 -12.04 11.71 -1.51
CA ALA A 47 -12.28 11.57 -2.95
C ALA A 47 -13.55 10.77 -3.26
N VAL A 48 -13.82 9.70 -2.51
CA VAL A 48 -15.07 8.92 -2.62
C VAL A 48 -16.28 9.82 -2.31
N ALA A 49 -16.26 10.57 -1.20
CA ALA A 49 -17.34 11.47 -0.83
C ALA A 49 -17.61 12.54 -1.89
N LEU A 50 -16.56 13.13 -2.47
CA LEU A 50 -16.67 14.09 -3.58
C LEU A 50 -17.25 13.44 -4.84
N GLY A 51 -16.86 12.19 -5.16
CA GLY A 51 -17.41 11.42 -6.27
C GLY A 51 -18.90 11.16 -6.10
N ILE A 52 -19.35 10.75 -4.91
CA ILE A 52 -20.78 10.57 -4.60
C ILE A 52 -21.53 11.90 -4.73
N ALA A 53 -20.98 12.99 -4.17
CA ALA A 53 -21.56 14.32 -4.25
C ALA A 53 -21.71 14.81 -5.71
N ALA A 54 -20.81 14.41 -6.61
CA ALA A 54 -20.91 14.71 -8.04
C ALA A 54 -22.19 14.14 -8.67
N PHE A 55 -22.58 12.91 -8.30
CA PHE A 55 -23.83 12.30 -8.76
C PHE A 55 -25.05 13.00 -8.18
N VAL A 56 -25.06 13.29 -6.87
CA VAL A 56 -26.16 14.00 -6.19
C VAL A 56 -26.39 15.39 -6.79
N LYS A 57 -25.31 16.09 -7.18
CA LYS A 57 -25.37 17.44 -7.79
C LYS A 57 -25.54 17.43 -9.32
N GLY A 58 -25.87 16.28 -9.91
CA GLY A 58 -26.24 16.18 -11.33
C GLY A 58 -25.07 16.42 -12.30
N ALA A 59 -23.95 15.71 -12.12
CA ALA A 59 -22.81 15.75 -13.04
C ALA A 59 -23.21 15.39 -14.49
N GLY A 60 -22.66 16.13 -15.45
CA GLY A 60 -22.65 15.71 -16.86
C GLY A 60 -21.76 14.49 -17.11
N TRP A 61 -21.79 13.93 -18.32
CA TRP A 61 -21.16 12.65 -18.65
C TRP A 61 -19.70 12.53 -18.18
N ALA A 62 -18.85 13.51 -18.51
CA ALA A 62 -17.43 13.52 -18.15
C ALA A 62 -17.22 13.55 -16.63
N GLY A 63 -18.06 14.29 -15.91
CA GLY A 63 -18.02 14.37 -14.46
C GLY A 63 -18.44 13.07 -13.78
N ARG A 64 -19.40 12.35 -14.37
CA ARG A 64 -19.84 11.04 -13.88
C ARG A 64 -18.72 10.00 -14.04
N ILE A 65 -18.07 9.95 -15.20
CA ILE A 65 -16.94 9.05 -15.43
C ILE A 65 -15.80 9.35 -14.45
N ALA A 66 -15.41 10.62 -14.33
CA ALA A 66 -14.39 11.04 -13.38
C ALA A 66 -14.74 10.63 -11.94
N ALA A 67 -16.01 10.80 -11.54
CA ALA A 67 -16.48 10.39 -10.22
C ALA A 67 -16.42 8.86 -10.01
N VAL A 68 -16.80 8.04 -11.01
CA VAL A 68 -16.68 6.57 -10.90
C VAL A 68 -15.23 6.16 -10.68
N VAL A 69 -14.31 6.68 -11.50
CA VAL A 69 -12.88 6.35 -11.39
C VAL A 69 -12.32 6.80 -10.05
N ALA A 70 -12.68 8.00 -9.58
CA ALA A 70 -12.27 8.52 -8.28
C ALA A 70 -12.75 7.63 -7.13
N ILE A 71 -14.02 7.19 -7.17
CA ILE A 71 -14.59 6.27 -6.18
C ILE A 71 -13.84 4.93 -6.19
N PHE A 72 -13.59 4.37 -7.37
CA PHE A 72 -12.88 3.10 -7.49
C PHE A 72 -11.48 3.17 -6.88
N ILE A 73 -10.68 4.17 -7.25
CA ILE A 73 -9.33 4.38 -6.68
C ILE A 73 -9.41 4.61 -5.17
N GLY A 74 -10.35 5.47 -4.74
CA GLY A 74 -10.51 5.85 -3.34
C GLY A 74 -11.03 4.73 -2.43
N LEU A 75 -11.54 3.62 -2.99
CA LEU A 75 -11.92 2.43 -2.23
C LEU A 75 -10.86 1.33 -2.34
N LEU A 76 -10.27 1.13 -3.52
CA LEU A 76 -9.33 0.04 -3.78
C LEU A 76 -8.08 0.14 -2.89
N LEU A 77 -7.46 1.31 -2.79
CA LEU A 77 -6.21 1.46 -2.02
C LEU A 77 -6.43 1.34 -0.49
N PRO A 78 -7.46 1.95 0.11
CA PRO A 78 -7.76 1.66 1.51
C PRO A 78 -8.10 0.19 1.77
N PHE A 79 -8.79 -0.48 0.84
CA PHE A 79 -9.07 -1.91 0.95
C PHE A 79 -7.78 -2.76 0.92
N THR A 80 -6.82 -2.46 0.06
CA THR A 80 -5.54 -3.20 0.06
C THR A 80 -4.77 -2.95 1.36
N VAL A 81 -4.82 -1.74 1.91
CA VAL A 81 -4.22 -1.43 3.22
C VAL A 81 -4.84 -2.26 4.35
N SER A 82 -6.16 -2.43 4.36
CA SER A 82 -6.84 -3.17 5.44
C SER A 82 -6.55 -4.67 5.46
N ILE A 83 -6.18 -5.26 4.31
CA ILE A 83 -5.81 -6.68 4.22
C ILE A 83 -4.29 -6.90 4.28
N SER A 84 -3.47 -5.84 4.40
CA SER A 84 -2.01 -5.90 4.35
C SER A 84 -1.34 -6.05 5.73
N GLU A 85 -2.09 -6.41 6.77
CA GLU A 85 -1.49 -6.67 8.09
C GLU A 85 -0.44 -7.79 7.99
N GLN A 86 0.82 -7.42 8.18
CA GLN A 86 1.90 -8.37 8.35
C GLN A 86 1.91 -8.77 9.82
N LYS A 87 1.42 -9.98 10.12
CA LYS A 87 1.52 -10.56 11.45
C LYS A 87 2.98 -10.80 11.76
N MET A 88 3.59 -9.95 12.58
CA MET A 88 4.90 -10.23 13.15
C MET A 88 4.74 -11.35 14.19
N ALA A 89 5.56 -12.40 14.08
CA ALA A 89 5.61 -13.42 15.12
C ALA A 89 6.08 -12.79 16.44
N SER A 90 5.53 -13.25 17.56
CA SER A 90 5.87 -12.74 18.90
C SER A 90 7.32 -13.01 19.33
N ASN A 91 8.01 -13.91 18.64
CA ASN A 91 9.41 -14.24 18.90
C ASN A 91 10.32 -13.41 18.00
N ILE A 92 10.63 -12.20 18.46
CA ILE A 92 11.59 -11.30 17.81
C ILE A 92 12.99 -11.68 18.29
N ILE A 93 13.92 -11.97 17.37
CA ILE A 93 15.34 -12.18 17.67
C ILE A 93 15.93 -10.85 18.16
N GLN A 94 16.55 -10.85 19.33
CA GLN A 94 17.21 -9.68 19.94
C GLN A 94 18.74 -9.78 19.88
N VAL A 95 19.40 -8.64 20.05
CA VAL A 95 20.88 -8.62 20.10
C VAL A 95 21.34 -9.36 21.36
N GLY A 96 22.20 -10.37 21.15
CA GLY A 96 22.68 -11.25 22.21
C GLY A 96 21.95 -12.59 22.29
N ASP A 97 20.84 -12.76 21.57
CA ASP A 97 20.17 -14.04 21.45
C ASP A 97 21.04 -15.05 20.68
N THR A 98 20.93 -16.32 21.07
CA THR A 98 21.42 -17.42 20.25
C THR A 98 20.62 -17.48 18.96
N LEU A 99 21.32 -17.55 17.82
CA LEU A 99 20.68 -17.73 16.52
C LEU A 99 19.73 -18.95 16.56
N PRO A 100 18.44 -18.81 16.22
CA PRO A 100 17.52 -19.93 16.17
C PRO A 100 18.00 -20.98 15.18
N SER A 101 17.79 -22.26 15.49
CA SER A 101 18.05 -23.33 14.52
C SER A 101 17.05 -23.19 13.36
N PHE A 102 17.56 -23.19 12.14
CA PHE A 102 16.76 -23.23 10.91
C PHE A 102 17.43 -24.09 9.85
N SER A 103 16.61 -24.68 8.99
CA SER A 103 17.08 -25.45 7.84
C SER A 103 16.18 -25.16 6.64
N ALA A 104 16.81 -25.03 5.47
CA ALA A 104 16.13 -24.78 4.20
C ALA A 104 17.00 -25.30 3.05
N PRO A 105 16.41 -25.69 1.90
CA PRO A 105 17.19 -25.94 0.69
C PRO A 105 17.94 -24.69 0.25
N ASP A 106 19.17 -24.85 -0.21
CA ASP A 106 19.97 -23.79 -0.84
C ASP A 106 19.66 -23.66 -2.35
N ASP A 107 20.47 -22.87 -3.05
CA ASP A 107 20.34 -22.63 -4.49
C ASP A 107 20.62 -23.85 -5.37
N LEU A 108 21.29 -24.87 -4.82
CA LEU A 108 21.52 -26.17 -5.45
C LEU A 108 20.50 -27.22 -5.02
N GLY A 109 19.56 -26.87 -4.14
CA GLY A 109 18.58 -27.78 -3.56
C GLY A 109 19.13 -28.66 -2.44
N GLU A 110 20.37 -28.42 -2.00
CA GLU A 110 20.99 -29.13 -0.90
C GLU A 110 20.47 -28.56 0.43
N LEU A 111 20.30 -29.42 1.43
CA LEU A 111 19.77 -28.98 2.72
C LEU A 111 20.82 -28.18 3.48
N PHE A 112 20.57 -26.87 3.66
CA PHE A 112 21.34 -26.02 4.55
C PHE A 112 20.85 -26.15 5.99
N ASP A 113 21.77 -26.23 6.95
CA ASP A 113 21.49 -26.14 8.38
C ASP A 113 22.30 -24.99 8.99
N SER A 114 21.61 -24.12 9.72
CA SER A 114 22.16 -23.03 10.54
C SER A 114 23.32 -23.44 11.45
N GLU A 115 23.40 -24.69 11.90
CA GLU A 115 24.51 -25.21 12.72
C GLU A 115 25.88 -25.03 12.05
N ARG A 116 25.92 -25.04 10.71
CA ARG A 116 27.13 -24.80 9.91
C ARG A 116 27.73 -23.39 10.11
N LEU A 117 26.94 -22.45 10.64
CA LEU A 117 27.36 -21.08 10.91
C LEU A 117 28.05 -20.91 12.27
N ARG A 118 28.00 -21.93 13.14
CA ARG A 118 28.59 -21.84 14.49
C ARG A 118 30.08 -21.53 14.45
N GLY A 119 30.52 -20.67 15.37
CA GLY A 119 31.92 -20.26 15.50
C GLY A 119 32.41 -19.25 14.48
N ASN A 120 31.55 -18.80 13.54
CA ASN A 120 31.91 -17.83 12.51
C ASN A 120 31.04 -16.57 12.62
N PRO A 121 31.59 -15.36 12.40
CA PRO A 121 30.78 -14.17 12.22
C PRO A 121 30.04 -14.25 10.88
N VAL A 122 28.72 -14.10 10.91
CA VAL A 122 27.86 -14.29 9.73
C VAL A 122 26.93 -13.10 9.54
N LEU A 123 26.71 -12.73 8.27
CA LEU A 123 25.72 -11.73 7.87
C LEU A 123 24.54 -12.45 7.23
N ILE A 124 23.40 -12.48 7.93
CA ILE A 124 22.16 -13.05 7.39
C ILE A 124 21.32 -11.90 6.85
N LYS A 125 20.97 -11.96 5.57
CA LYS A 125 20.18 -10.93 4.88
C LYS A 125 18.89 -11.54 4.34
N PHE A 126 17.76 -11.02 4.82
CA PHE A 126 16.44 -11.39 4.33
C PHE A 126 16.02 -10.44 3.22
N PHE A 127 15.43 -11.00 2.16
CA PHE A 127 14.84 -10.24 1.07
C PHE A 127 13.42 -10.73 0.84
N ARG A 128 12.52 -9.81 0.51
CA ARG A 128 11.15 -10.17 0.15
C ARG A 128 11.07 -10.30 -1.37
N ALA A 129 11.02 -11.54 -1.83
CA ALA A 129 10.98 -11.98 -3.23
C ALA A 129 12.24 -11.68 -4.05
N HIS A 130 12.67 -12.69 -4.82
CA HIS A 130 13.57 -12.55 -5.95
C HIS A 130 12.69 -12.36 -7.19
N TRP A 131 13.05 -11.43 -8.05
CA TRP A 131 12.42 -11.28 -9.37
C TRP A 131 13.31 -12.01 -10.36
#